data_AF-A0A4Q2D4R2-F1
#
_entry.id   AF-A0A4Q2D4R2-F1
#
_cell.length_a   1.000
_cell.length_b   1.000
_cell.length_c   1.000
_cell.angle_alpha   90.00
_cell.angle_beta   90.00
_cell.angle_gamma   90.00
#
_symmetry.space_group_name_H-M   'P 1'
#
loop_
_entity.id
_entity.type
_entity.pdbx_description
1 polymer ?
#
loop_
_entity_poly.entity_id
_entity_poly.type
_entity_poly.pdbx_seq_one_letter_code
_entity_poly.pdbx_strand_id
1 'polypeptide(L)'
;MQMAIYARQIFIQQPNRRFVRLLILSEEHFRLFHFDRSGAQYTPAINFHDEPHTFVRLILGLSSPDESDIGLDSSIQWMIEKGRKIGGTLRTRRADGAELVYSLSNVAPFFFRGDMRGRATICWSVRDPVTGEDLVVKDSWKSEDVVSEHLYLQDAVGVPGVVQMLSCEPDRDETRNLRGFGDVLPPGFHNRVETRIVMKAYGKPVQNFTSAVQLLCALRDAIAGHMELYSEKGKTGAEPGYRGVLIDFDMAIHYGLEASNKPENWQIVRPILFFWMRYVS
;
A
#
# COMPACT_ATOMS: atom_id res chain seq x y z
N MET A 1 19.74 -9.19 15.48
CA MET A 1 19.20 -8.69 14.19
C MET A 1 18.46 -9.80 13.40
N GLN A 2 17.78 -10.73 14.07
CA GLN A 2 17.12 -11.89 13.42
C GLN A 2 15.58 -11.74 13.38
N MET A 3 14.98 -11.15 14.41
CA MET A 3 13.53 -10.88 14.48
C MET A 3 13.04 -10.01 13.33
N ALA A 4 13.81 -8.97 12.98
CA ALA A 4 13.47 -8.10 11.86
C ALA A 4 13.46 -8.87 10.53
N ILE A 5 14.33 -9.88 10.37
CA ILE A 5 14.33 -10.75 9.18
C ILE A 5 13.05 -11.58 9.15
N TYR A 6 12.66 -12.19 10.28
CA TYR A 6 11.40 -12.95 10.36
C TYR A 6 10.17 -12.09 10.14
N ALA A 7 10.10 -10.91 10.76
CA ALA A 7 9.02 -9.96 10.54
C ALA A 7 8.92 -9.56 9.06
N ARG A 8 10.05 -9.27 8.41
CA ARG A 8 10.09 -9.01 6.97
C ARG A 8 9.55 -10.18 6.15
N GLN A 9 9.95 -11.41 6.45
CA GLN A 9 9.43 -12.59 5.74
C GLN A 9 7.92 -12.76 5.95
N ILE A 10 7.41 -12.50 7.15
CA ILE A 10 5.97 -12.55 7.43
C ILE A 10 5.23 -11.50 6.59
N PHE A 11 5.70 -10.25 6.54
CA PHE A 11 5.08 -9.22 5.68
C PHE A 11 5.09 -9.60 4.19
N ILE A 12 6.13 -10.28 3.71
CA ILE A 12 6.22 -10.73 2.32
C ILE A 12 5.22 -11.88 2.04
N GLN A 13 5.13 -12.86 2.95
CA GLN A 13 4.28 -14.04 2.76
C GLN A 13 2.80 -13.78 3.12
N GLN A 14 2.55 -12.77 3.94
CA GLN A 14 1.23 -12.35 4.40
C GLN A 14 1.02 -10.87 4.06
N PRO A 15 0.83 -10.53 2.76
CA PRO A 15 0.75 -9.15 2.30
C PRO A 15 -0.39 -8.35 2.95
N ASN A 16 -1.44 -8.98 3.46
CA ASN A 16 -2.50 -8.32 4.22
C ASN A 16 -2.13 -8.04 5.70
N ARG A 17 -0.85 -8.05 6.09
CA ARG A 17 -0.39 -7.66 7.44
C ARG A 17 -0.18 -6.15 7.55
N ARG A 18 -0.86 -5.52 8.52
CA ARG A 18 -0.61 -4.15 8.98
C ARG A 18 0.56 -4.08 9.97
N PHE A 19 0.63 -5.05 10.87
CA PHE A 19 1.74 -5.21 11.81
C PHE A 19 2.06 -6.69 12.07
N VAL A 20 3.23 -6.94 12.66
CA VAL A 20 3.67 -8.27 13.10
C VAL A 20 4.18 -8.16 14.53
N ARG A 21 3.61 -8.96 15.44
CA ARG A 21 4.14 -9.12 16.79
C ARG A 21 4.90 -10.45 16.91
N LEU A 22 6.06 -10.41 17.54
CA LEU A 22 6.92 -11.57 17.76
C LEU A 22 7.38 -11.60 19.22
N LEU A 23 7.36 -12.78 19.81
CA LEU A 23 7.79 -13.02 21.19
C LEU A 23 9.16 -13.67 21.20
N ILE A 24 10.11 -13.13 21.97
CA ILE A 24 11.34 -13.84 22.33
C ILE A 24 11.15 -14.36 23.75
N LEU A 25 11.49 -15.63 23.95
CA LEU A 25 11.53 -16.29 25.24
C LEU A 25 12.97 -16.70 25.56
N SER A 26 13.39 -16.44 26.79
CA SER A 26 14.54 -17.08 27.43
C SER A 26 14.06 -17.95 28.59
N GLU A 27 14.99 -18.43 29.41
CA GLU A 27 14.69 -19.32 30.53
C GLU A 27 13.65 -18.75 31.51
N GLU A 28 13.75 -17.46 31.84
CA GLU A 28 12.86 -16.82 32.82
C GLU A 28 12.18 -15.55 32.27
N HIS A 29 12.60 -15.06 31.10
CA HIS A 29 12.16 -13.76 30.58
C HIS A 29 11.50 -13.88 29.23
N PHE A 30 10.61 -12.92 28.95
CA PHE A 30 10.11 -12.67 27.61
C PHE A 30 10.32 -11.23 27.17
N ARG A 31 10.29 -11.02 25.86
CA ARG A 31 10.23 -9.70 25.25
C ARG A 31 9.31 -9.72 24.04
N LEU A 32 8.32 -8.82 24.01
CA LEU A 32 7.47 -8.62 22.86
C LEU A 32 8.11 -7.60 21.92
N PHE A 33 8.18 -7.93 20.64
CA PHE A 33 8.50 -7.03 19.56
C PHE A 33 7.26 -6.79 18.70
N HIS A 34 7.03 -5.54 18.32
CA HIS A 34 6.02 -5.14 17.35
C HIS A 34 6.72 -4.45 16.19
N PHE A 35 6.44 -4.93 15.00
CA PHE A 35 6.91 -4.36 13.74
C PHE A 35 5.70 -3.85 12.97
N ASP A 36 5.74 -2.61 12.54
CA ASP A 36 4.75 -2.00 11.66
C ASP A 36 5.45 -1.15 10.60
N ARG A 37 4.68 -0.35 9.86
CA ARG A 37 5.22 0.47 8.77
C ARG A 37 5.99 1.70 9.24
N SER A 38 5.98 1.98 10.54
CA SER A 38 6.70 3.07 11.21
C SER A 38 7.98 2.58 11.91
N GLY A 39 8.22 1.26 11.95
CA GLY A 39 9.43 0.65 12.45
C GLY A 39 9.16 -0.43 13.49
N ALA A 40 10.00 -0.49 14.52
CA ALA A 40 9.86 -1.47 15.60
C ALA A 40 9.64 -0.78 16.94
N GLN A 41 8.84 -1.41 17.80
CA GLN A 41 8.69 -1.13 19.22
C GLN A 41 8.87 -2.44 19.97
N TYR A 42 9.45 -2.40 21.16
CA TYR A 42 9.59 -3.60 21.98
C TYR A 42 9.50 -3.28 23.47
N THR A 43 9.05 -4.25 24.25
CA THR A 43 9.00 -4.14 25.70
C THR A 43 10.39 -4.28 26.31
N PRO A 44 10.61 -3.87 27.57
CA PRO A 44 11.72 -4.40 28.36
C PRO A 44 11.71 -5.94 28.39
N ALA A 45 12.82 -6.53 28.84
CA ALA A 45 12.77 -7.95 29.22
C ALA A 45 11.95 -8.05 30.52
N ILE A 46 10.95 -8.92 30.54
CA ILE A 46 10.05 -9.11 31.68
C ILE A 46 10.21 -10.53 32.16
N ASN A 47 10.48 -10.71 33.46
CA ASN A 47 10.50 -12.03 34.08
C ASN A 47 9.06 -12.56 34.19
N PHE A 48 8.75 -13.68 33.54
CA PHE A 48 7.39 -14.22 33.57
C PHE A 48 7.04 -14.96 34.86
N HIS A 49 8.01 -15.28 35.72
CA HIS A 49 7.74 -15.79 37.06
C HIS A 49 7.22 -14.69 37.99
N ASP A 50 7.72 -13.46 37.82
CA ASP A 50 7.23 -12.28 38.54
C ASP A 50 5.90 -11.78 37.94
N GLU A 51 5.75 -11.84 36.62
CA GLU A 51 4.60 -11.31 35.86
C GLU A 51 3.82 -12.38 35.05
N PRO A 52 3.37 -13.50 35.67
CA PRO A 52 2.80 -14.64 34.94
C PRO A 52 1.49 -14.30 34.22
N HIS A 53 0.66 -13.43 34.81
CA HIS A 53 -0.58 -12.98 34.18
C HIS A 53 -0.32 -12.16 32.91
N THR A 54 0.73 -11.34 32.90
CA THR A 54 1.13 -10.57 31.72
C THR A 54 1.59 -11.50 30.60
N PHE A 55 2.37 -12.52 30.94
CA PHE A 55 2.80 -13.54 29.98
C PHE A 55 1.60 -14.29 29.36
N VAL A 56 0.66 -14.78 30.18
CA VAL A 56 -0.53 -15.48 29.68
C VAL A 56 -1.38 -14.58 28.79
N ARG A 57 -1.61 -13.32 29.18
CA ARG A 57 -2.34 -12.35 28.35
C ARG A 57 -1.69 -12.14 26.98
N LEU A 58 -0.36 -12.10 26.92
CA LEU A 58 0.37 -11.97 25.66
C LEU A 58 0.19 -13.18 24.76
N ILE A 59 0.25 -14.40 25.30
CA ILE A 59 0.02 -15.63 24.52
C ILE A 59 -1.41 -15.66 23.98
N LEU A 60 -2.39 -15.28 24.80
CA LEU A 60 -3.80 -15.19 24.37
C LEU A 60 -3.97 -14.14 23.26
N GLY A 61 -3.40 -12.94 23.41
CA GLY A 61 -3.48 -11.90 22.39
C GLY A 61 -2.79 -12.27 21.07
N LEU A 62 -1.66 -12.97 21.12
CA LEU A 62 -0.97 -13.48 19.92
C LEU A 62 -1.71 -14.65 19.25
N SER A 63 -2.63 -15.27 19.97
CA SER A 63 -3.45 -16.39 19.52
C SER A 63 -4.92 -15.99 19.33
N SER A 64 -5.21 -14.67 19.24
CA SER A 64 -6.57 -14.17 19.07
C SER A 64 -7.19 -14.73 17.79
N PRO A 65 -8.46 -15.16 17.83
CA PRO A 65 -9.20 -15.53 16.62
C PRO A 65 -9.59 -14.30 15.79
N ASP A 66 -9.54 -13.10 16.37
CA ASP A 66 -9.74 -11.86 15.63
C ASP A 66 -8.49 -11.55 14.81
N GLU A 67 -8.66 -11.51 13.49
CA GLU A 67 -7.59 -11.23 12.54
C GLU A 67 -6.92 -9.87 12.79
N SER A 68 -7.69 -8.87 13.23
CA SER A 68 -7.19 -7.52 13.49
C SER A 68 -6.27 -7.47 14.71
N ASP A 69 -6.57 -8.24 15.76
CA ASP A 69 -5.76 -8.34 16.98
C ASP A 69 -4.35 -8.86 16.70
N ILE A 70 -4.23 -9.79 15.75
CA ILE A 70 -2.95 -10.34 15.34
C ILE A 70 -2.28 -9.48 14.25
N GLY A 71 -2.99 -8.54 13.64
CA GLY A 71 -2.44 -7.54 12.72
C GLY A 71 -2.69 -7.81 11.25
N LEU A 72 -3.70 -8.61 10.92
CA LEU A 72 -4.21 -8.77 9.56
C LEU A 72 -5.26 -7.69 9.24
N ASP A 73 -5.28 -7.25 7.99
CA ASP A 73 -6.35 -6.41 7.43
C ASP A 73 -7.58 -7.28 7.15
N SER A 74 -8.59 -7.17 8.01
CA SER A 74 -9.84 -7.94 7.96
C SER A 74 -10.73 -7.59 6.75
N SER A 75 -10.41 -6.53 6.00
CA SER A 75 -11.09 -6.26 4.73
C SER A 75 -10.66 -7.21 3.59
N ILE A 76 -9.56 -7.93 3.75
CA ILE A 76 -9.09 -8.93 2.79
C ILE A 76 -9.33 -10.32 3.37
N GLN A 77 -10.26 -11.05 2.78
CA GLN A 77 -10.66 -12.38 3.24
C GLN A 77 -10.22 -13.45 2.24
N TRP A 78 -9.72 -14.58 2.74
CA TRP A 78 -9.19 -15.65 1.91
C TRP A 78 -10.18 -16.81 1.80
N MET A 79 -10.36 -17.33 0.59
CA MET A 79 -10.99 -18.63 0.39
C MET A 79 -9.90 -19.70 0.47
N ILE A 80 -10.04 -20.62 1.44
CA ILE A 80 -9.04 -21.65 1.73
C ILE A 80 -9.63 -23.03 1.46
N GLU A 81 -8.95 -23.82 0.64
CA GLU A 81 -9.26 -25.23 0.40
C GLU A 81 -8.01 -26.07 0.67
N LYS A 82 -8.15 -27.13 1.48
CA LYS A 82 -7.04 -28.04 1.85
C LYS A 82 -5.78 -27.30 2.35
N GLY A 83 -5.99 -26.25 3.15
CA GLY A 83 -4.91 -25.44 3.72
C GLY A 83 -4.22 -24.50 2.72
N ARG A 84 -4.74 -24.35 1.50
CA ARG A 84 -4.19 -23.45 0.47
C ARG A 84 -5.19 -22.36 0.14
N LYS A 85 -4.69 -21.15 -0.04
CA LYS A 85 -5.49 -20.03 -0.56
C LYS A 85 -5.80 -20.31 -2.04
N ILE A 86 -7.09 -20.38 -2.38
CA ILE A 86 -7.58 -20.60 -3.75
C ILE A 86 -8.22 -19.35 -4.36
N GLY A 87 -8.52 -18.35 -3.52
CA GLY A 87 -9.00 -17.04 -3.93
C GLY A 87 -9.18 -16.15 -2.71
N GLY A 88 -9.89 -15.04 -2.89
CA GLY A 88 -10.24 -14.16 -1.79
C GLY A 88 -11.10 -13.00 -2.25
N THR A 89 -11.51 -12.20 -1.28
CA THR A 89 -12.27 -10.97 -1.51
C THR A 89 -11.55 -9.78 -0.87
N LEU A 90 -11.79 -8.60 -1.42
CA LEU A 90 -11.27 -7.34 -0.90
C LEU A 90 -12.44 -6.38 -0.77
N ARG A 91 -12.72 -5.98 0.48
CA ARG A 91 -13.75 -5.00 0.80
C ARG A 91 -13.19 -3.58 0.80
N THR A 92 -13.95 -2.67 0.23
CA THR A 92 -13.67 -1.23 0.19
C THR A 92 -14.88 -0.42 0.61
N ARG A 93 -14.68 0.86 0.87
CA ARG A 93 -15.75 1.82 1.14
C ARG A 93 -15.77 2.90 0.06
N ARG A 94 -16.96 3.18 -0.46
CA ARG A 94 -17.21 4.28 -1.40
C ARG A 94 -17.37 5.61 -0.64
N ALA A 95 -17.33 6.72 -1.38
CA ALA A 95 -17.48 8.07 -0.81
C ALA A 95 -18.84 8.29 -0.12
N ASP A 96 -19.89 7.58 -0.54
CA ASP A 96 -21.22 7.57 0.09
C ASP A 96 -21.30 6.68 1.34
N GLY A 97 -20.19 6.04 1.73
CA GLY A 97 -20.12 5.11 2.84
C GLY A 97 -20.56 3.68 2.51
N ALA A 98 -21.04 3.42 1.29
CA ALA A 98 -21.45 2.08 0.90
C ALA A 98 -20.24 1.14 0.81
N GLU A 99 -20.38 -0.06 1.38
CA GLU A 99 -19.36 -1.10 1.26
C GLU A 99 -19.47 -1.79 -0.10
N LEU A 100 -18.32 -2.03 -0.72
CA LEU A 100 -18.21 -2.80 -1.96
C LEU A 100 -17.15 -3.87 -1.80
N VAL A 101 -17.52 -5.11 -2.16
CA VAL A 101 -16.64 -6.28 -2.06
C VAL A 101 -16.26 -6.73 -3.46
N TYR A 102 -14.97 -6.71 -3.73
CA TYR A 102 -14.40 -7.21 -4.97
C TYR A 102 -13.90 -8.64 -4.81
N SER A 103 -13.98 -9.43 -5.88
CA SER A 103 -13.28 -10.71 -5.95
C SER A 103 -11.83 -10.48 -6.36
N LEU A 104 -10.88 -11.11 -5.66
CA LEU A 104 -9.47 -11.08 -6.05
C LEU A 104 -9.28 -11.90 -7.34
N SER A 105 -8.68 -11.30 -8.37
CA SER A 105 -8.33 -11.99 -9.61
C SER A 105 -7.17 -12.98 -9.44
N ASN A 106 -6.34 -12.77 -8.42
CA ASN A 106 -5.28 -13.67 -8.00
C ASN A 106 -5.10 -13.59 -6.47
N VAL A 107 -4.73 -14.70 -5.85
CA VAL A 107 -4.40 -14.77 -4.43
C VAL A 107 -3.19 -13.89 -4.08
N ALA A 108 -2.20 -13.84 -4.96
CA ALA A 108 -1.03 -13.00 -4.76
C ALA A 108 -1.25 -11.59 -5.33
N PRO A 109 -0.82 -10.53 -4.64
CA PRO A 109 -0.77 -9.20 -5.24
C PRO A 109 0.19 -9.23 -6.43
N PHE A 110 -0.13 -8.53 -7.51
CA PHE A 110 0.73 -8.50 -8.69
C PHE A 110 1.96 -7.60 -8.47
N PHE A 111 1.89 -6.72 -7.46
CA PHE A 111 2.97 -5.84 -7.07
C PHE A 111 2.97 -5.67 -5.56
N PHE A 112 4.14 -5.75 -4.93
CA PHE A 112 4.31 -5.39 -3.53
C PHE A 112 5.74 -4.89 -3.29
N ARG A 113 5.90 -4.01 -2.30
CA ARG A 113 7.20 -3.59 -1.78
C ARG A 113 7.51 -4.29 -0.47
N GLY A 114 8.57 -5.10 -0.46
CA GLY A 114 9.02 -5.87 0.71
C GLY A 114 9.77 -5.06 1.78
N ASP A 115 9.62 -3.74 1.78
CA ASP A 115 10.20 -2.87 2.80
C ASP A 115 9.35 -2.97 4.08
N MET A 116 10.00 -3.15 5.23
CA MET A 116 9.28 -3.22 6.52
C MET A 116 8.69 -1.85 6.89
N ARG A 117 9.48 -0.79 6.72
CA ARG A 117 9.15 0.61 7.03
C ARG A 117 8.96 1.39 5.73
N GLY A 118 8.05 2.36 5.72
CA GLY A 118 7.84 3.22 4.56
C GLY A 118 6.47 3.05 3.96
N ARG A 119 6.38 3.14 2.62
CA ARG A 119 5.13 3.08 1.88
C ARG A 119 4.48 1.70 1.83
N ALA A 120 5.30 0.65 1.87
CA ALA A 120 4.85 -0.74 1.81
C ALA A 120 3.73 -0.97 0.78
N THR A 121 3.87 -0.37 -0.42
CA THR A 121 2.83 -0.37 -1.44
C THR A 121 2.51 -1.79 -1.88
N ILE A 122 1.22 -2.13 -1.92
CA ILE A 122 0.70 -3.42 -2.39
C ILE A 122 -0.40 -3.12 -3.41
N CYS A 123 -0.34 -3.77 -4.56
CA CYS A 123 -1.38 -3.63 -5.57
C CYS A 123 -2.02 -4.99 -5.88
N TRP A 124 -3.34 -5.01 -5.74
CA TRP A 124 -4.21 -6.14 -5.97
C TRP A 124 -4.94 -5.98 -7.29
N SER A 125 -5.06 -7.06 -8.06
CA SER A 125 -5.98 -7.12 -9.19
C SER A 125 -7.29 -7.69 -8.68
N VAL A 126 -8.37 -6.98 -8.93
CA VAL A 126 -9.70 -7.34 -8.46
C VAL A 126 -10.71 -7.25 -9.61
N ARG A 127 -11.86 -7.90 -9.48
CA ARG A 127 -12.96 -7.82 -10.44
C ARG A 127 -14.15 -7.10 -9.84
N ASP A 128 -14.64 -6.09 -10.55
CA ASP A 128 -15.86 -5.38 -10.19
C ASP A 128 -17.08 -6.33 -10.27
N PRO A 129 -17.84 -6.51 -9.18
CA PRO A 129 -18.99 -7.42 -9.18
C PRO A 129 -20.17 -6.91 -10.02
N VAL A 130 -20.24 -5.62 -10.32
CA VAL A 130 -21.33 -4.98 -11.07
C VAL A 130 -21.01 -4.92 -12.55
N THR A 131 -19.83 -4.41 -12.91
CA THR A 131 -19.45 -4.22 -14.33
C THR A 131 -18.71 -5.42 -14.91
N GLY A 132 -18.12 -6.27 -14.07
CA GLY A 132 -17.22 -7.35 -14.49
C GLY A 132 -15.84 -6.87 -14.94
N GLU A 133 -15.54 -5.56 -14.85
CA GLU A 133 -14.25 -5.00 -15.24
C GLU A 133 -13.14 -5.38 -14.25
N ASP A 134 -11.93 -5.58 -14.76
CA ASP A 134 -10.75 -5.74 -13.92
C ASP A 134 -10.29 -4.35 -13.43
N LEU A 135 -10.07 -4.25 -12.12
CA LEU A 135 -9.63 -3.04 -11.43
C LEU A 135 -8.32 -3.31 -10.66
N VAL A 136 -7.69 -2.23 -10.23
CA VAL A 136 -6.55 -2.26 -9.33
C VAL A 136 -6.92 -1.63 -8.01
N VAL A 137 -6.58 -2.31 -6.91
CA VAL A 137 -6.63 -1.74 -5.57
C VAL A 137 -5.20 -1.55 -5.08
N LYS A 138 -4.81 -0.30 -4.80
CA LYS A 138 -3.50 0.08 -4.26
C LYS A 138 -3.63 0.37 -2.77
N ASP A 139 -2.95 -0.41 -1.94
CA ASP A 139 -2.75 -0.14 -0.52
C ASP A 139 -1.37 0.47 -0.31
N SER A 140 -1.29 1.53 0.49
CA SER A 140 -0.02 2.19 0.82
C SER A 140 -0.05 2.88 2.18
N TRP A 141 1.13 3.22 2.69
CA TRP A 141 1.32 3.91 3.97
C TRP A 141 2.02 5.25 3.77
N LYS A 142 1.31 6.35 4.02
CA LYS A 142 1.88 7.70 3.94
C LYS A 142 2.36 8.18 5.30
N SER A 143 3.32 9.11 5.32
CA SER A 143 3.57 9.87 6.55
C SER A 143 2.35 10.71 6.86
N GLU A 144 2.04 10.93 8.13
CA GLU A 144 0.87 11.75 8.51
C GLU A 144 0.94 13.18 7.93
N ASP A 145 2.13 13.77 7.90
CA ASP A 145 2.39 15.12 7.39
C ASP A 145 2.36 15.24 5.86
N VAL A 146 2.24 14.12 5.14
CA VAL A 146 2.28 14.10 3.67
C VAL A 146 0.88 14.16 3.09
N VAL A 147 0.69 15.07 2.14
CA VAL A 147 -0.53 15.17 1.31
C VAL A 147 -0.77 13.85 0.61
N SER A 148 -1.99 13.33 0.74
CA SER A 148 -2.31 12.01 0.21
C SER A 148 -2.41 12.02 -1.31
N GLU A 149 -1.86 10.97 -1.93
CA GLU A 149 -1.81 10.76 -3.39
C GLU A 149 -3.18 10.95 -4.06
N HIS A 150 -4.26 10.53 -3.38
CA HIS A 150 -5.61 10.56 -3.94
C HIS A 150 -6.08 11.96 -4.33
N LEU A 151 -5.58 13.03 -3.70
CA LEU A 151 -5.94 14.39 -4.06
C LEU A 151 -5.46 14.73 -5.48
N TYR A 152 -4.20 14.39 -5.78
CA TYR A 152 -3.65 14.58 -7.12
C TYR A 152 -4.34 13.69 -8.17
N LEU A 153 -4.67 12.46 -7.78
CA LEU A 153 -5.42 11.56 -8.67
C LEU A 153 -6.85 12.02 -8.91
N GLN A 154 -7.48 12.68 -7.93
CA GLN A 154 -8.80 13.28 -8.07
C GLN A 154 -8.78 14.42 -9.09
N ASP A 155 -7.75 15.27 -9.04
CA ASP A 155 -7.57 16.38 -9.99
C ASP A 155 -7.22 15.87 -11.40
N ALA A 156 -6.61 14.69 -11.50
CA ALA A 156 -6.25 14.07 -12.78
C ALA A 156 -7.36 13.23 -13.42
N VAL A 157 -8.55 13.13 -12.81
CA VAL A 157 -9.69 12.42 -13.39
C VAL A 157 -10.08 13.07 -14.73
N GLY A 158 -10.19 12.25 -15.78
CA GLY A 158 -10.48 12.67 -17.15
C GLY A 158 -9.24 13.01 -17.98
N VAL A 159 -8.06 13.12 -17.38
CA VAL A 159 -6.82 13.44 -18.11
C VAL A 159 -6.34 12.24 -18.94
N PRO A 160 -6.19 12.38 -20.27
CA PRO A 160 -5.66 11.31 -21.12
C PRO A 160 -4.26 10.88 -20.69
N GLY A 161 -4.02 9.56 -20.62
CA GLY A 161 -2.71 8.99 -20.30
C GLY A 161 -2.42 8.89 -18.81
N VAL A 162 -3.39 9.26 -17.96
CA VAL A 162 -3.30 9.17 -16.50
C VAL A 162 -4.29 8.14 -15.96
N VAL A 163 -3.91 7.44 -14.89
CA VAL A 163 -4.78 6.47 -14.25
C VAL A 163 -6.04 7.12 -13.74
N GLN A 164 -7.17 6.44 -13.90
CA GLN A 164 -8.46 6.94 -13.45
C GLN A 164 -8.79 6.31 -12.10
N MET A 165 -8.76 7.14 -11.05
CA MET A 165 -9.21 6.78 -9.71
C MET A 165 -10.73 6.64 -9.69
N LEU A 166 -11.21 5.64 -8.96
CA LEU A 166 -12.65 5.36 -8.77
C LEU A 166 -13.10 5.67 -7.35
N SER A 167 -12.28 5.34 -6.35
CA SER A 167 -12.55 5.68 -4.95
C SER A 167 -11.25 5.69 -4.13
N CYS A 168 -11.30 6.33 -2.96
CA CYS A 168 -10.21 6.32 -2.00
C CYS A 168 -10.74 6.21 -0.57
N GLU A 169 -10.04 5.42 0.25
CA GLU A 169 -10.12 5.43 1.71
C GLU A 169 -8.80 6.01 2.23
N PRO A 170 -8.70 7.33 2.47
CA PRO A 170 -7.42 7.98 2.79
C PRO A 170 -6.89 7.66 4.18
N ASP A 171 -7.78 7.33 5.12
CA ASP A 171 -7.49 7.23 6.56
C ASP A 171 -8.08 5.92 7.14
N ARG A 172 -7.58 4.76 6.68
CA ARG A 172 -8.11 3.46 7.12
C ARG A 172 -7.72 3.10 8.55
N ASP A 173 -6.47 3.39 8.90
CA ASP A 173 -5.86 3.16 10.20
C ASP A 173 -4.50 3.86 10.25
N GLU A 174 -3.87 3.90 11.41
CA GLU A 174 -2.55 4.50 11.59
C GLU A 174 -1.68 3.73 12.57
N THR A 175 -0.37 3.75 12.34
CA THR A 175 0.58 2.94 13.11
C THR A 175 0.58 3.25 14.60
N ARG A 176 0.26 4.48 15.02
CA ARG A 176 0.14 4.82 16.45
C ARG A 176 -0.97 4.03 17.14
N ASN A 177 -2.08 3.74 16.45
CA ASN A 177 -3.21 2.98 17.00
C ASN A 177 -2.90 1.48 17.06
N LEU A 178 -2.04 0.98 16.18
CA LEU A 178 -1.62 -0.41 16.13
C LEU A 178 -0.63 -0.80 17.25
N ARG A 179 0.08 0.21 17.80
CA ARG A 179 1.05 0.08 18.90
C ARG A 179 0.35 0.10 20.27
N GLY A 180 -0.60 -0.80 20.48
CA GLY A 180 -1.41 -0.89 21.71
C GLY A 180 -0.71 -1.38 22.98
N PHE A 181 0.61 -1.20 23.13
CA PHE A 181 1.30 -1.51 24.39
C PHE A 181 2.34 -0.43 24.74
N GLY A 182 2.09 0.26 25.86
CA GLY A 182 2.87 1.37 26.38
C GLY A 182 2.43 2.73 25.85
N ASP A 183 2.33 3.71 26.74
CA ASP A 183 1.88 5.07 26.42
C ASP A 183 2.98 5.94 25.77
N VAL A 184 4.20 5.40 25.66
CA VAL A 184 5.38 6.13 25.19
C VAL A 184 5.80 5.63 23.81
N LEU A 185 5.64 6.49 22.82
CA LEU A 185 6.17 6.27 21.48
C LEU A 185 7.71 6.38 21.51
N PRO A 186 8.43 5.46 20.85
CA PRO A 186 9.89 5.49 20.87
C PRO A 186 10.44 6.76 20.19
N PRO A 187 11.62 7.26 20.62
CA PRO A 187 12.29 8.37 19.93
C PRO A 187 12.47 8.08 18.44
N GLY A 188 12.15 9.06 17.59
CA GLY A 188 12.19 8.89 16.14
C GLY A 188 11.04 8.06 15.56
N PHE A 189 9.96 7.86 16.32
CA PHE A 189 8.68 7.41 15.77
C PHE A 189 8.14 8.45 14.79
N HIS A 190 7.78 7.99 13.60
CA HIS A 190 7.08 8.79 12.60
C HIS A 190 5.82 8.03 12.24
N ASN A 191 4.67 8.59 12.60
CA ASN A 191 3.40 7.93 12.35
C ASN A 191 3.13 7.82 10.84
N ARG A 192 2.41 6.76 10.48
CA ARG A 192 1.95 6.52 9.13
C ARG A 192 0.50 6.14 9.11
N VAL A 193 -0.19 6.66 8.11
CA VAL A 193 -1.60 6.43 7.86
C VAL A 193 -1.74 5.52 6.65
N GLU A 194 -2.58 4.50 6.75
CA GLU A 194 -2.89 3.58 5.67
C GLU A 194 -3.94 4.18 4.74
N THR A 195 -3.66 4.14 3.45
CA THR A 195 -4.55 4.59 2.38
C THR A 195 -4.84 3.41 1.44
N ARG A 196 -6.08 3.34 0.96
CA ARG A 196 -6.49 2.44 -0.13
C ARG A 196 -7.07 3.25 -1.28
N ILE A 197 -6.62 2.98 -2.50
CA ILE A 197 -7.12 3.63 -3.72
C ILE A 197 -7.59 2.55 -4.70
N VAL A 198 -8.82 2.67 -5.17
CA VAL A 198 -9.35 1.84 -6.25
C VAL A 198 -9.21 2.62 -7.56
N MET A 199 -8.66 1.98 -8.59
CA MET A 199 -8.38 2.61 -9.87
C MET A 199 -8.63 1.65 -11.03
N LYS A 200 -8.86 2.19 -12.23
CA LYS A 200 -9.01 1.38 -13.44
C LYS A 200 -7.73 0.62 -13.76
N ALA A 201 -7.87 -0.62 -14.23
CA ALA A 201 -6.73 -1.40 -14.72
C ALA A 201 -6.40 -1.04 -16.18
N TYR A 202 -5.12 -0.80 -16.46
CA TYR A 202 -4.65 -0.45 -17.80
C TYR A 202 -3.71 -1.50 -18.40
N GLY A 203 -3.67 -2.72 -17.86
CA GLY A 203 -2.94 -3.85 -18.44
C GLY A 203 -1.85 -4.39 -17.51
N LYS A 204 -0.62 -4.62 -17.98
CA LYS A 204 0.47 -5.25 -17.20
C LYS A 204 1.53 -4.22 -16.75
N PRO A 205 2.29 -4.51 -15.67
CA PRO A 205 3.38 -3.62 -15.25
C PRO A 205 4.43 -3.50 -16.35
N VAL A 206 5.04 -2.32 -16.50
CA VAL A 206 6.12 -2.10 -17.47
C VAL A 206 7.28 -3.06 -17.30
N GLN A 207 7.55 -3.54 -16.08
CA GLN A 207 8.62 -4.51 -15.82
C GLN A 207 8.44 -5.83 -16.57
N ASN A 208 7.22 -6.14 -17.00
CA ASN A 208 6.87 -7.36 -17.73
C ASN A 208 6.79 -7.13 -19.25
N PHE A 209 7.43 -6.08 -19.76
CA PHE A 209 7.52 -5.82 -21.20
C PHE A 209 8.16 -7.01 -21.93
N THR A 210 7.68 -7.33 -23.13
CA THR A 210 8.20 -8.45 -23.93
C THR A 210 9.03 -7.99 -25.14
N SER A 211 9.09 -6.68 -25.42
CA SER A 211 9.98 -6.12 -26.45
C SER A 211 10.39 -4.68 -26.17
N ALA A 212 11.52 -4.26 -26.77
CA ALA A 212 12.00 -2.88 -26.67
C ALA A 212 10.96 -1.87 -27.20
N VAL A 213 10.23 -2.23 -28.25
CA VAL A 213 9.15 -1.39 -28.81
C VAL A 213 8.07 -1.16 -27.76
N GLN A 214 7.72 -2.18 -26.97
CA GLN A 214 6.74 -2.04 -25.89
C GLN A 214 7.21 -0.99 -24.88
N LEU A 215 8.41 -1.16 -24.34
CA LEU A 215 9.02 -0.26 -23.36
C LEU A 215 9.07 1.18 -23.86
N LEU A 216 9.53 1.39 -25.10
CA LEU A 216 9.63 2.72 -25.70
C LEU A 216 8.24 3.36 -25.90
N CYS A 217 7.23 2.59 -26.30
CA CYS A 217 5.86 3.09 -26.38
C CYS A 217 5.33 3.53 -25.00
N ALA A 218 5.51 2.73 -23.95
CA ALA A 218 5.01 3.13 -22.64
C ALA A 218 5.74 4.34 -22.07
N LEU A 219 7.05 4.46 -22.29
CA LEU A 219 7.80 5.64 -21.89
C LEU A 219 7.30 6.89 -22.62
N ARG A 220 7.09 6.79 -23.94
CA ARG A 220 6.50 7.86 -24.76
C ARG A 220 5.13 8.28 -24.22
N ASP A 221 4.25 7.32 -23.97
CA ASP A 221 2.88 7.59 -23.54
C ASP A 221 2.83 8.18 -22.12
N ALA A 222 3.74 7.78 -21.25
CA ALA A 222 3.82 8.36 -19.93
C ALA A 222 4.39 9.78 -19.94
N ILE A 223 5.33 10.09 -20.84
CA ILE A 223 5.75 11.48 -21.09
C ILE A 223 4.56 12.28 -21.62
N ALA A 224 3.75 11.72 -22.51
CA ALA A 224 2.52 12.36 -22.99
C ALA A 224 1.53 12.64 -21.85
N GLY A 225 1.20 11.65 -21.02
CA GLY A 225 0.32 11.84 -19.87
C GLY A 225 0.86 12.85 -18.85
N HIS A 226 2.17 12.88 -18.62
CA HIS A 226 2.80 13.90 -17.78
C HIS A 226 2.69 15.30 -18.39
N MET A 227 2.84 15.44 -19.71
CA MET A 227 2.64 16.74 -20.38
C MET A 227 1.21 17.23 -20.25
N GLU A 228 0.23 16.34 -20.40
CA GLU A 228 -1.20 16.65 -20.23
C GLU A 228 -1.51 17.17 -18.82
N LEU A 229 -0.89 16.61 -17.78
CA LEU A 229 -1.03 17.09 -16.39
C LEU A 229 -0.39 18.46 -16.16
N TYR A 230 0.72 18.75 -16.84
CA TYR A 230 1.47 19.99 -16.65
C TYR A 230 0.83 21.18 -17.40
N SER A 231 0.22 20.93 -18.56
CA SER A 231 -0.53 21.96 -19.25
C SER A 231 -1.93 22.10 -18.63
N GLU A 232 -2.28 23.26 -18.08
CA GLU A 232 -3.68 23.61 -17.70
C GLU A 232 -4.70 23.47 -18.86
N LYS A 233 -4.24 23.12 -20.06
CA LYS A 233 -5.05 22.78 -21.21
C LYS A 233 -4.53 21.47 -21.77
N GLY A 234 -5.06 20.37 -21.26
CA GLY A 234 -4.89 19.08 -21.91
C GLY A 234 -5.18 19.22 -23.40
N LYS A 235 -4.25 18.82 -24.26
CA LYS A 235 -4.45 18.94 -25.69
C LYS A 235 -5.50 17.91 -26.09
N THR A 236 -6.70 18.39 -26.38
CA THR A 236 -7.74 17.61 -27.05
C THR A 236 -7.22 17.15 -28.41
N GLY A 237 -6.85 15.88 -28.55
CA GLY A 237 -6.40 15.30 -29.82
C GLY A 237 -5.38 14.16 -29.76
N ALA A 238 -5.23 13.43 -28.65
CA ALA A 238 -4.37 12.25 -28.62
C ALA A 238 -5.00 11.09 -29.40
N GLU A 239 -4.45 10.78 -30.57
CA GLU A 239 -4.78 9.59 -31.39
C GLU A 239 -4.46 8.27 -30.64
N PRO A 240 -5.06 7.13 -31.03
CA PRO A 240 -4.97 5.88 -30.29
C PRO A 240 -3.56 5.38 -29.96
N GLY A 241 -3.39 5.03 -28.68
CA GLY A 241 -2.36 4.12 -28.18
C GLY A 241 -2.04 4.36 -26.71
N TYR A 242 -2.95 4.07 -25.77
CA TYR A 242 -2.65 4.03 -24.33
C TYR A 242 -1.81 2.79 -23.99
N ARG A 243 -0.57 2.71 -24.51
CA ARG A 243 0.37 1.63 -24.18
C ARG A 243 1.18 1.95 -22.92
N GLY A 244 1.06 3.15 -22.37
CA GLY A 244 1.57 3.54 -21.06
C GLY A 244 0.57 4.46 -20.35
N VAL A 245 0.38 4.26 -19.04
CA VAL A 245 -0.45 5.11 -18.18
C VAL A 245 0.36 5.50 -16.94
N LEU A 246 0.30 6.77 -16.56
CA LEU A 246 0.93 7.30 -15.36
C LEU A 246 0.08 6.97 -14.13
N ILE A 247 0.63 6.23 -13.16
CA ILE A 247 -0.17 5.61 -12.09
C ILE A 247 0.40 5.74 -10.66
N ASP A 248 1.41 6.58 -10.41
CA ASP A 248 1.99 6.78 -9.07
C ASP A 248 2.28 8.27 -8.80
N PHE A 249 1.49 8.86 -7.90
CA PHE A 249 1.50 10.28 -7.53
C PHE A 249 1.91 10.48 -6.05
N ASP A 250 2.45 9.43 -5.41
CA ASP A 250 2.91 9.47 -4.00
C ASP A 250 3.93 10.60 -3.70
N MET A 251 4.57 11.14 -4.75
CA MET A 251 5.57 12.21 -4.67
C MET A 251 5.16 13.46 -5.49
N ALA A 252 3.91 13.53 -5.93
CA ALA A 252 3.43 14.67 -6.69
C ALA A 252 3.35 15.93 -5.80
N ILE A 253 3.47 17.09 -6.44
CA ILE A 253 3.34 18.41 -5.83
C ILE A 253 2.48 19.28 -6.73
N HIS A 254 1.66 20.15 -6.16
CA HIS A 254 1.04 21.24 -6.92
C HIS A 254 2.08 22.30 -7.22
N TYR A 255 2.34 22.53 -8.49
CA TYR A 255 3.23 23.61 -8.92
C TYR A 255 2.44 24.92 -8.97
N GLY A 256 2.74 25.88 -8.08
CA GLY A 256 2.33 27.28 -8.26
C GLY A 256 1.35 27.93 -7.26
N LEU A 257 1.05 27.34 -6.10
CA LEU A 257 0.21 28.01 -5.08
C LEU A 257 0.96 28.64 -3.89
N GLU A 258 2.25 28.34 -3.70
CA GLU A 258 3.12 29.10 -2.80
C GLU A 258 4.53 29.23 -3.40
N ALA A 259 4.77 30.32 -4.12
CA ALA A 259 6.11 30.67 -4.58
C ALA A 259 6.87 31.40 -3.48
N SER A 260 7.77 30.72 -2.76
CA SER A 260 8.90 31.40 -2.10
C SER A 260 10.20 30.61 -1.99
N ASN A 261 10.26 29.31 -2.29
CA ASN A 261 11.54 28.59 -2.33
C ASN A 261 11.68 27.78 -3.63
N LYS A 262 12.29 28.40 -4.64
CA LYS A 262 12.89 27.65 -5.74
C LYS A 262 14.05 26.83 -5.16
N PRO A 263 14.08 25.50 -5.29
CA PRO A 263 15.28 24.75 -4.96
C PRO A 263 16.35 25.09 -6.00
N GLU A 264 17.44 25.73 -5.59
CA GLU A 264 18.61 26.01 -6.46
C GLU A 264 19.39 24.74 -6.84
N ASN A 265 19.03 23.59 -6.26
CA ASN A 265 19.67 22.31 -6.53
C ASN A 265 18.63 21.26 -6.91
N TRP A 266 18.68 20.80 -8.16
CA TRP A 266 17.97 19.61 -8.61
C TRP A 266 18.58 18.39 -7.92
N GLN A 267 18.00 17.95 -6.81
CA GLN A 267 18.24 16.60 -6.32
C GLN A 267 17.19 15.68 -6.92
N ILE A 268 17.65 14.72 -7.73
CA ILE A 268 16.83 13.57 -8.15
C ILE A 268 16.62 12.71 -6.90
N VAL A 269 15.55 13.01 -6.15
CA VAL A 269 15.04 12.10 -5.12
C VAL A 269 14.34 10.99 -5.89
N ARG A 270 15.02 9.84 -6.02
CA ARG A 270 14.59 8.63 -6.76
C ARG A 270 13.07 8.56 -7.00
N PRO A 271 12.55 9.05 -8.13
CA PRO A 271 11.17 8.82 -8.49
C PRO A 271 11.10 7.37 -8.95
N ILE A 272 10.42 6.53 -8.17
CA ILE A 272 10.07 5.19 -8.63
C ILE A 272 8.83 5.37 -9.48
N LEU A 273 9.02 5.76 -10.74
CA LEU A 273 7.97 5.80 -11.75
C LEU A 273 7.50 4.37 -12.03
N PHE A 274 6.25 4.06 -11.68
CA PHE A 274 5.60 2.83 -12.11
C PHE A 274 4.74 3.13 -13.34
N PHE A 275 5.10 2.54 -14.48
CA PHE A 275 4.33 2.62 -15.72
C PHE A 275 3.54 1.32 -15.91
N TRP A 276 2.29 1.39 -16.37
CA TRP A 276 1.48 0.23 -16.74
C TRP A 276 1.04 0.32 -18.20
N MET A 277 1.08 -0.82 -18.92
CA MET A 277 0.83 -0.91 -20.36
C MET A 277 -0.44 -1.67 -20.70
N ARG A 278 -1.29 -1.14 -21.60
CA ARG A 278 -2.39 -1.87 -22.21
C ARG A 278 -1.94 -2.48 -23.54
N TYR A 279 -2.26 -3.75 -23.76
CA TYR A 279 -2.31 -4.34 -25.09
C TYR A 279 -3.74 -4.73 -25.45
N VAL A 280 -4.15 -4.33 -26.66
CA VAL A 280 -5.14 -5.04 -27.46
C VAL A 280 -4.30 -5.86 -28.44
N SER A 281 -4.54 -7.17 -28.51
CA SER A 281 -3.96 -8.06 -29.53
C SER A 281 -4.40 -7.66 -30.92
#